data_AF-A0A833WAF4-F1
#
_entry.id   AF-A0A833WAF4-F1
#
_cell.length_a   1.000
_cell.length_b   1.000
_cell.length_c   1.000
_cell.angle_alpha   90.00
_cell.angle_beta   90.00
_cell.angle_gamma   90.00
#
_symmetry.space_group_name_H-M   'P 1'
#
loop_
_entity.id
_entity.type
_entity.pdbx_description
1 polymer ?
#
loop_
_entity_poly.entity_id
_entity_poly.type
_entity_poly.pdbx_seq_one_letter_code
_entity_poly.pdbx_strand_id
1 'polypeptide(L)'
;MTLLVVLALLGAMLFASPVAYDAHRVGDLPGLKQTDVPFSHFAGQLHLSTPTEEKLFYWYAQSRRSPESDPIVLWLNGGPGCASSEGFFTENGPFVAKRDGTVGLNPYGWNARANIVWVDSPSGVGFSQPLQAASGYYNDDVVADRLRLFLLHVYGSQLHFALRRAVLKAHEAADTGEFNHYYIYGDVCHLKNKQRGALHSHLLDKVDPKIQMHRGVVGPCAGDFTDALLNRLDVQEALHIEGELPVKWVDCQPYISHNFDRTFSSLNKYRKLLGNDLKVLIYSGDADSVVNFIGTQRWITEDDGLALKPASPWRAWLGPDDQIAGYHQRFELGLTFKTVKGAGHMVPAVRPLHGLHLFDCFIFGDDKCTAITYPTDPFEREAAGGAFGPASKKDDDDEHHDAVLAQQTSATVSQANATAEAASGATVSLFIGCAFLILATTVYAHRRRRQNGHRRQQYHPI
;
A
#
# COMPACT_ATOMS: atom_id res chain seq x y z
N MET A 1 -44.47 -8.10 24.06
CA MET A 1 -45.27 -7.16 23.25
C MET A 1 -44.30 -6.47 22.31
N THR A 2 -44.49 -6.61 21.00
CA THR A 2 -43.46 -6.29 20.00
C THR A 2 -43.74 -4.92 19.36
N LEU A 3 -42.70 -4.10 19.19
CA LEU A 3 -42.74 -3.01 18.23
C LEU A 3 -41.35 -2.77 17.66
N LEU A 4 -41.15 -3.10 16.38
CA LEU A 4 -40.03 -2.58 15.61
C LEU A 4 -40.38 -1.15 15.20
N VAL A 5 -39.40 -0.25 15.23
CA VAL A 5 -39.41 0.94 14.36
C VAL A 5 -38.24 0.78 13.40
N VAL A 6 -38.51 0.09 12.27
CA VAL A 6 -37.59 0.09 11.14
C VAL A 6 -37.74 1.44 10.44
N LEU A 7 -36.81 2.36 10.70
CA LEU A 7 -36.71 3.59 9.93
C LEU A 7 -35.96 3.31 8.63
N ALA A 8 -36.60 2.49 7.79
CA ALA A 8 -36.19 2.30 6.40
C ALA A 8 -36.40 3.63 5.68
N LEU A 9 -35.31 4.37 5.52
CA LEU A 9 -35.26 5.47 4.56
C LEU A 9 -35.29 4.89 3.15
N LEU A 10 -36.49 4.50 2.72
CA LEU A 10 -36.92 4.47 1.32
C LEU A 10 -37.02 5.90 0.78
N GLY A 11 -35.96 6.69 0.98
CA GLY A 11 -35.66 7.80 0.11
C GLY A 11 -35.27 7.19 -1.22
N ALA A 12 -36.21 7.20 -2.17
CA ALA A 12 -35.87 6.99 -3.56
C ALA A 12 -34.84 8.07 -3.91
N MET A 13 -33.56 7.69 -4.00
CA MET A 13 -32.55 8.56 -4.55
C MET A 13 -32.96 8.81 -6.00
N LEU A 14 -33.49 10.00 -6.23
CA LEU A 14 -33.51 10.61 -7.55
C LEU A 14 -32.05 10.76 -7.95
N PHE A 15 -31.53 9.74 -8.62
CA PHE A 15 -30.23 9.78 -9.27
C PHE A 15 -30.18 11.07 -10.08
N ALA A 16 -29.16 11.90 -9.85
CA ALA A 16 -28.81 12.94 -10.81
C ALA A 16 -28.66 12.25 -12.17
N SER A 17 -29.35 12.76 -13.19
CA SER A 17 -29.64 12.04 -14.43
C SER A 17 -28.37 11.39 -15.01
N PRO A 18 -28.40 10.11 -15.45
CA PRO A 18 -27.20 9.37 -15.87
C PRO A 18 -26.47 9.96 -17.09
N VAL A 19 -27.07 10.95 -17.73
CA VAL A 19 -26.60 11.73 -18.89
C VAL A 19 -25.17 12.26 -18.74
N ALA A 20 -24.70 12.55 -17.51
CA ALA A 20 -23.34 13.05 -17.27
C ALA A 20 -22.26 11.96 -17.21
N TYR A 21 -22.61 10.70 -16.93
CA TYR A 21 -21.63 9.63 -16.71
C TYR A 21 -21.33 8.80 -17.96
N ASP A 22 -22.32 8.59 -18.84
CA ASP A 22 -22.17 7.71 -20.02
C ASP A 22 -21.15 8.28 -21.03
N ALA A 23 -20.97 9.60 -21.05
CA ALA A 23 -19.96 10.29 -21.88
C ALA A 23 -18.50 10.02 -21.47
N HIS A 24 -18.26 9.46 -20.27
CA HIS A 24 -16.94 9.02 -19.80
C HIS A 24 -16.81 7.49 -19.77
N ARG A 25 -17.76 6.74 -20.33
CA ARG A 25 -17.76 5.28 -20.28
C ARG A 25 -16.63 4.70 -21.14
N VAL A 26 -15.66 4.04 -20.52
CA VAL A 26 -14.50 3.48 -21.23
C VAL A 26 -14.94 2.33 -22.14
N GLY A 27 -14.34 2.27 -23.33
CA GLY A 27 -14.52 1.21 -24.32
C GLY A 27 -13.44 0.13 -24.24
N ASP A 28 -13.04 -0.39 -25.40
CA ASP A 28 -11.92 -1.33 -25.48
C ASP A 28 -10.59 -0.63 -25.12
N LEU A 29 -9.71 -1.36 -24.43
CA LEU A 29 -8.32 -0.96 -24.15
C LEU A 29 -7.36 -1.89 -24.91
N PRO A 30 -6.06 -1.52 -25.07
CA PRO A 30 -5.10 -2.33 -25.81
C PRO A 30 -5.04 -3.79 -25.32
N GLY A 31 -5.53 -4.73 -26.13
CA GLY A 31 -5.56 -6.17 -25.80
C GLY A 31 -6.59 -6.59 -24.74
N LEU A 32 -7.55 -5.73 -24.38
CA LEU A 32 -8.67 -6.06 -23.50
C LEU A 32 -9.96 -5.41 -24.00
N LYS A 33 -10.93 -6.22 -24.48
CA LYS A 33 -12.21 -5.70 -24.92
C LYS A 33 -13.17 -5.49 -23.75
N GLN A 34 -14.02 -4.47 -23.83
CA GLN A 34 -15.07 -4.24 -22.84
C GLN A 34 -16.12 -5.37 -22.83
N THR A 35 -16.23 -6.18 -23.90
CA THR A 35 -17.02 -7.43 -23.89
C THR A 35 -16.52 -8.47 -22.91
N ASP A 36 -15.23 -8.40 -22.55
CA ASP A 36 -14.52 -9.40 -21.75
C ASP A 36 -14.39 -8.94 -20.29
N VAL A 37 -14.94 -7.76 -19.97
CA VAL A 37 -14.89 -7.10 -18.66
C VAL A 37 -16.30 -7.12 -18.03
N PRO A 38 -16.53 -7.84 -16.91
CA PRO A 38 -17.87 -8.07 -16.35
C PRO A 38 -18.44 -6.92 -15.52
N PHE A 39 -18.00 -5.68 -15.76
CA PHE A 39 -18.43 -4.45 -15.07
C PHE A 39 -18.20 -3.23 -15.98
N SER A 40 -18.90 -2.12 -15.72
CA SER A 40 -18.58 -0.86 -16.40
C SER A 40 -17.49 -0.10 -15.64
N HIS A 41 -16.63 0.60 -16.39
CA HIS A 41 -15.69 1.56 -15.85
C HIS A 41 -15.72 2.85 -16.68
N PHE A 42 -15.38 3.95 -16.03
CA PHE A 42 -15.56 5.30 -16.54
C PHE A 42 -14.30 6.11 -16.22
N ALA A 43 -13.80 6.89 -17.18
CA ALA A 43 -12.62 7.72 -17.02
C ALA A 43 -12.75 9.01 -17.83
N GLY A 44 -12.21 10.09 -17.30
CA GLY A 44 -12.30 11.43 -17.88
C GLY A 44 -11.86 12.49 -16.88
N GLN A 45 -12.03 13.76 -17.25
CA GLN A 45 -11.66 14.90 -16.41
C GLN A 45 -12.91 15.62 -15.89
N LEU A 46 -13.04 15.79 -14.57
CA LEU A 46 -14.12 16.60 -13.98
C LEU A 46 -13.63 18.01 -13.67
N HIS A 47 -14.26 18.99 -14.32
CA HIS A 47 -14.01 20.41 -14.13
C HIS A 47 -14.51 20.87 -12.75
N LEU A 48 -13.62 21.48 -11.98
CA LEU A 48 -13.90 22.06 -10.68
C LEU A 48 -14.31 23.52 -10.82
N SER A 49 -15.33 23.94 -10.07
CA SER A 49 -15.79 25.34 -10.00
C SER A 49 -14.75 26.24 -9.32
N THR A 50 -13.69 26.59 -10.05
CA THR A 50 -12.49 27.30 -9.60
C THR A 50 -12.17 28.46 -10.55
N PRO A 51 -11.51 29.54 -10.10
CA PRO A 51 -11.09 30.65 -10.98
C PRO A 51 -9.95 30.29 -11.96
N THR A 52 -9.47 29.05 -11.89
CA THR A 52 -8.22 28.54 -12.47
C THR A 52 -8.45 27.41 -13.47
N GLU A 53 -9.72 27.17 -13.84
CA GLU A 53 -10.18 26.13 -14.77
C GLU A 53 -9.56 24.74 -14.48
N GLU A 54 -9.46 24.42 -13.18
CA GLU A 54 -8.89 23.17 -12.71
C GLU A 54 -9.82 22.00 -13.03
N LYS A 55 -9.28 20.94 -13.62
CA LYS A 55 -9.98 19.67 -13.86
C LYS A 55 -9.18 18.50 -13.29
N LEU A 56 -9.83 17.64 -12.51
CA LEU A 56 -9.20 16.43 -11.97
C LEU A 56 -9.60 15.22 -12.80
N PHE A 57 -8.61 14.46 -13.24
CA PHE A 57 -8.83 13.14 -13.82
C PHE A 57 -9.27 12.15 -12.74
N TYR A 58 -10.22 11.31 -13.10
CA TYR A 58 -10.65 10.18 -12.29
C TYR A 58 -10.76 8.92 -13.13
N TRP A 59 -10.60 7.78 -12.46
CA TRP A 59 -11.06 6.50 -12.95
C TRP A 59 -12.06 5.92 -11.95
N TYR A 60 -13.27 5.62 -12.41
CA TYR A 60 -14.28 4.91 -11.64
C TYR A 60 -14.45 3.49 -12.18
N ALA A 61 -14.39 2.49 -11.31
CA ALA A 61 -14.76 1.11 -11.64
C ALA A 61 -15.93 0.66 -10.76
N GLN A 62 -17.00 0.17 -11.40
CA GLN A 62 -18.12 -0.46 -10.70
C GLN A 62 -17.69 -1.75 -9.99
N SER A 63 -18.48 -2.16 -8.99
CA SER A 63 -18.26 -3.44 -8.34
C SER A 63 -18.54 -4.63 -9.25
N ARG A 64 -17.76 -5.71 -9.09
CA ARG A 64 -17.99 -7.01 -9.76
C ARG A 64 -19.11 -7.84 -9.11
N ARG A 65 -19.68 -7.40 -7.97
CA ARG A 65 -20.75 -8.11 -7.24
C ARG A 65 -22.12 -7.45 -7.42
N SER A 66 -22.34 -6.23 -6.91
CA SER A 66 -23.56 -5.44 -7.14
C SER A 66 -23.25 -3.94 -7.03
N PRO A 67 -23.07 -3.24 -8.16
CA PRO A 67 -22.80 -1.81 -8.19
C PRO A 67 -23.83 -0.94 -7.45
N GLU A 68 -25.06 -1.43 -7.28
CA GLU A 68 -26.20 -0.73 -6.70
C GLU A 68 -26.25 -0.81 -5.16
N SER A 69 -25.57 -1.80 -4.58
CA SER A 69 -25.62 -2.10 -3.13
C SER A 69 -24.24 -2.18 -2.46
N ASP A 70 -23.17 -2.26 -3.25
CA ASP A 70 -21.80 -2.30 -2.77
C ASP A 70 -21.25 -0.89 -2.47
N PRO A 71 -20.40 -0.73 -1.43
CA PRO A 71 -19.96 0.58 -0.96
C PRO A 71 -19.10 1.31 -2.01
N ILE A 72 -19.20 2.64 -2.01
CA ILE A 72 -18.30 3.51 -2.76
C ILE A 72 -17.04 3.79 -1.93
N VAL A 73 -15.87 3.64 -2.54
CA VAL A 73 -14.55 3.89 -1.93
C VAL A 73 -13.77 4.88 -2.79
N LEU A 74 -13.16 5.86 -2.14
CA LEU A 74 -12.19 6.77 -2.76
C LEU A 74 -10.78 6.24 -2.52
N TRP A 75 -9.96 6.15 -3.57
CA TRP A 75 -8.55 5.82 -3.50
C TRP A 75 -7.68 7.01 -3.95
N LEU A 76 -6.57 7.22 -3.23
CA LEU A 76 -5.65 8.34 -3.41
C LEU A 76 -4.21 7.84 -3.21
N ASN A 77 -3.35 8.02 -4.21
CA ASN A 77 -1.91 7.81 -4.07
C ASN A 77 -1.21 9.04 -3.44
N GLY A 78 0.08 8.89 -3.13
CA GLY A 78 0.83 9.80 -2.25
C GLY A 78 1.77 10.80 -2.95
N GLY A 79 3.04 10.81 -2.52
CA GLY A 79 4.07 11.76 -2.95
C GLY A 79 4.37 12.84 -1.90
N PRO A 80 3.77 14.03 -1.96
CA PRO A 80 2.61 14.42 -2.77
C PRO A 80 2.95 14.62 -4.24
N GLY A 81 1.93 14.52 -5.09
CA GLY A 81 2.06 14.72 -6.52
C GLY A 81 2.11 13.43 -7.36
N CYS A 82 1.82 12.27 -6.76
CA CYS A 82 1.77 10.99 -7.46
C CYS A 82 0.34 10.58 -7.82
N ALA A 83 0.18 9.97 -8.99
CA ALA A 83 -1.09 9.68 -9.63
C ALA A 83 -1.79 8.46 -9.02
N SER A 84 -3.11 8.56 -8.82
CA SER A 84 -3.94 7.41 -8.43
C SER A 84 -4.22 6.49 -9.62
N SER A 85 -4.08 7.01 -10.85
CA SER A 85 -3.99 6.22 -12.08
C SER A 85 -2.73 5.34 -12.15
N GLU A 86 -1.71 5.58 -11.32
CA GLU A 86 -0.62 4.61 -11.10
C GLU A 86 -1.16 3.43 -10.27
N GLY A 87 -1.60 3.65 -9.02
CA GLY A 87 -2.10 2.60 -8.11
C GLY A 87 -3.30 1.80 -8.65
N PHE A 88 -4.05 2.36 -9.59
CA PHE A 88 -5.05 1.66 -10.38
C PHE A 88 -4.47 0.46 -11.16
N PHE A 89 -3.28 0.59 -11.77
CA PHE A 89 -2.60 -0.50 -12.48
C PHE A 89 -1.51 -1.18 -11.65
N THR A 90 -0.95 -0.51 -10.64
CA THR A 90 0.21 -0.98 -9.86
C THR A 90 -0.13 -1.44 -8.44
N GLU A 91 -1.40 -1.38 -8.00
CA GLU A 91 -1.79 -1.84 -6.66
C GLU A 91 -3.12 -2.62 -6.67
N ASN A 92 -4.26 -1.94 -6.77
CA ASN A 92 -5.56 -2.48 -6.35
C ASN A 92 -6.70 -2.28 -7.34
N GLY A 93 -6.45 -1.65 -8.49
CA GLY A 93 -7.48 -1.47 -9.51
C GLY A 93 -7.84 -2.75 -10.27
N PRO A 94 -8.86 -2.66 -11.14
CA PRO A 94 -9.40 -3.80 -11.88
C PRO A 94 -8.41 -4.45 -12.86
N PHE A 95 -7.33 -3.75 -13.23
CA PHE A 95 -6.48 -4.11 -14.36
C PHE A 95 -4.98 -4.04 -14.01
N VAL A 96 -4.14 -4.61 -14.87
CA VAL A 96 -2.68 -4.49 -14.85
C VAL A 96 -2.15 -4.13 -16.23
N ALA A 97 -1.11 -3.28 -16.28
CA ALA A 97 -0.37 -3.00 -17.51
C ALA A 97 0.70 -4.07 -17.75
N LYS A 98 0.72 -4.66 -18.95
CA LYS A 98 1.66 -5.74 -19.32
C LYS A 98 2.87 -5.24 -20.11
N ARG A 99 3.95 -6.02 -20.08
CA ARG A 99 5.21 -5.75 -20.81
C ARG A 99 5.05 -5.62 -22.33
N ASP A 100 4.03 -6.25 -22.91
CA ASP A 100 3.70 -6.16 -24.34
C ASP A 100 2.89 -4.90 -24.72
N GLY A 101 2.62 -4.01 -23.76
CA GLY A 101 1.81 -2.82 -23.94
C GLY A 101 0.30 -3.07 -23.94
N THR A 102 -0.15 -4.27 -23.54
CA THR A 102 -1.57 -4.61 -23.38
C THR A 102 -2.05 -4.51 -21.93
N VAL A 103 -3.37 -4.54 -21.73
CA VAL A 103 -4.03 -4.56 -20.44
C VAL A 103 -4.44 -6.00 -20.07
N GLY A 104 -4.35 -6.37 -18.79
CA GLY A 104 -4.88 -7.62 -18.24
C GLY A 104 -5.84 -7.36 -17.09
N LEU A 105 -6.69 -8.34 -16.75
CA LEU A 105 -7.51 -8.29 -15.55
C LEU A 105 -6.67 -8.56 -14.30
N ASN A 106 -6.85 -7.75 -13.26
CA ASN A 106 -6.36 -8.04 -11.91
C ASN A 106 -7.41 -8.91 -11.19
N PRO A 107 -7.14 -10.18 -10.86
CA PRO A 107 -8.09 -11.01 -10.12
C PRO A 107 -8.29 -10.50 -8.68
N TYR A 108 -7.31 -9.79 -8.12
CA TYR A 108 -7.31 -9.27 -6.75
C TYR A 108 -7.76 -7.80 -6.64
N GLY A 109 -8.18 -7.19 -7.76
CA GLY A 109 -8.62 -5.80 -7.77
C GLY A 109 -9.77 -5.56 -6.80
N TRP A 110 -9.65 -4.53 -5.95
CA TRP A 110 -10.56 -4.24 -4.84
C TRP A 110 -12.00 -3.95 -5.31
N ASN A 111 -12.20 -3.61 -6.59
CA ASN A 111 -13.54 -3.51 -7.17
C ASN A 111 -14.30 -4.85 -7.20
N ALA A 112 -13.70 -5.98 -6.80
CA ALA A 112 -14.40 -7.24 -6.61
C ALA A 112 -15.71 -7.13 -5.80
N ARG A 113 -15.74 -6.26 -4.78
CA ARG A 113 -16.89 -6.09 -3.85
C ARG A 113 -17.14 -4.63 -3.41
N ALA A 114 -16.55 -3.67 -4.11
CA ALA A 114 -16.76 -2.24 -3.91
C ALA A 114 -16.82 -1.49 -5.25
N ASN A 115 -17.51 -0.36 -5.27
CA ASN A 115 -17.44 0.66 -6.31
C ASN A 115 -16.26 1.58 -5.97
N ILE A 116 -15.27 1.76 -6.84
CA ILE A 116 -14.04 2.47 -6.46
C ILE A 116 -13.69 3.59 -7.44
N VAL A 117 -13.39 4.76 -6.90
CA VAL A 117 -12.90 5.95 -7.64
C VAL A 117 -11.45 6.21 -7.27
N TRP A 118 -10.55 6.15 -8.25
CA TRP A 118 -9.18 6.65 -8.18
C TRP A 118 -9.16 8.08 -8.72
N VAL A 119 -8.55 9.04 -8.00
CA VAL A 119 -8.50 10.45 -8.42
C VAL A 119 -7.05 10.94 -8.48
N ASP A 120 -6.62 11.45 -9.63
CA ASP A 120 -5.30 12.08 -9.75
C ASP A 120 -5.38 13.47 -9.10
N SER A 121 -4.66 13.68 -8.00
CA SER A 121 -4.79 14.88 -7.19
C SER A 121 -3.46 15.29 -6.57
N PRO A 122 -3.10 16.59 -6.52
CA PRO A 122 -3.87 17.75 -7.00
C PRO A 122 -3.81 17.97 -8.52
N SER A 123 -4.36 19.11 -8.96
CA SER A 123 -4.20 19.65 -10.32
C SER A 123 -2.70 19.68 -10.73
N GLY A 124 -2.37 19.09 -11.89
CA GLY A 124 -0.99 18.89 -12.38
C GLY A 124 -0.39 17.49 -12.15
N VAL A 125 -1.13 16.57 -11.49
CA VAL A 125 -0.76 15.15 -11.29
C VAL A 125 -1.39 14.28 -12.38
N GLY A 126 -0.65 13.31 -12.94
CA GLY A 126 -1.19 12.34 -13.89
C GLY A 126 -1.83 13.04 -15.11
N PHE A 127 -3.16 12.91 -15.25
CA PHE A 127 -3.95 13.65 -16.25
C PHE A 127 -4.70 14.88 -15.71
N SER A 128 -4.62 15.18 -14.41
CA SER A 128 -5.25 16.37 -13.81
C SER A 128 -4.53 17.65 -14.23
N GLN A 129 -5.28 18.71 -14.55
CA GLN A 129 -4.76 19.92 -15.20
C GLN A 129 -5.41 21.20 -14.67
N PRO A 130 -4.79 22.37 -14.89
CA PRO A 130 -3.42 22.57 -15.37
C PRO A 130 -2.37 22.40 -14.25
N LEU A 131 -1.08 22.33 -14.60
CA LEU A 131 -0.02 22.44 -13.59
C LEU A 131 0.02 23.87 -13.04
N GLN A 132 -0.25 24.05 -11.75
CA GLN A 132 -0.42 25.36 -11.13
C GLN A 132 0.94 25.98 -10.75
N ALA A 133 1.33 27.04 -11.45
CA ALA A 133 2.59 27.75 -11.20
C ALA A 133 2.51 28.81 -10.06
N ALA A 134 1.35 28.95 -9.40
CA ALA A 134 1.14 29.95 -8.37
C ALA A 134 1.80 29.55 -7.04
N SER A 135 2.68 30.42 -6.52
CA SER A 135 3.35 30.20 -5.24
C SER A 135 2.34 30.04 -4.10
N GLY A 136 2.52 29.01 -3.28
CA GLY A 136 1.60 28.66 -2.20
C GLY A 136 0.35 27.88 -2.61
N TYR A 137 0.12 27.59 -3.91
CA TYR A 137 -1.03 26.77 -4.33
C TYR A 137 -0.94 25.34 -3.77
N TYR A 138 0.22 24.68 -3.90
CA TYR A 138 0.40 23.32 -3.42
C TYR A 138 0.56 23.29 -1.90
N ASN A 139 -0.54 23.09 -1.18
CA ASN A 139 -0.57 22.87 0.27
C ASN A 139 -1.74 21.96 0.65
N ASP A 140 -1.69 21.32 1.81
CA ASP A 140 -2.70 20.33 2.23
C ASP A 140 -4.14 20.88 2.24
N ASP A 141 -4.33 22.16 2.62
CA ASP A 141 -5.66 22.75 2.76
C ASP A 141 -6.27 23.06 1.37
N VAL A 142 -5.48 23.50 0.39
CA VAL A 142 -5.92 23.66 -1.01
C VAL A 142 -6.15 22.31 -1.67
N VAL A 143 -5.26 21.32 -1.50
CA VAL A 143 -5.47 19.98 -2.08
C VAL A 143 -6.71 19.30 -1.50
N ALA A 144 -6.93 19.42 -0.19
CA ALA A 144 -8.14 18.94 0.45
C ALA A 144 -9.39 19.71 -0.03
N ASP A 145 -9.29 21.02 -0.28
CA ASP A 145 -10.38 21.80 -0.88
C ASP A 145 -10.70 21.38 -2.32
N ARG A 146 -9.71 21.09 -3.16
CA ARG A 146 -9.95 20.64 -4.54
C ARG A 146 -10.53 19.24 -4.61
N LEU A 147 -10.04 18.33 -3.79
CA LEU A 147 -10.64 17.01 -3.63
C LEU A 147 -12.07 17.12 -3.04
N ARG A 148 -12.31 18.06 -2.12
CA ARG A 148 -13.65 18.39 -1.64
C ARG A 148 -14.53 18.92 -2.76
N LEU A 149 -14.07 19.83 -3.61
CA LEU A 149 -14.84 20.34 -4.77
C LEU A 149 -15.17 19.24 -5.77
N PHE A 150 -14.21 18.34 -6.06
CA PHE A 150 -14.45 17.14 -6.86
C PHE A 150 -15.54 16.26 -6.23
N LEU A 151 -15.40 15.94 -4.94
CA LEU A 151 -16.39 15.13 -4.22
C LEU A 151 -17.75 15.83 -4.12
N LEU A 152 -17.81 17.17 -4.06
CA LEU A 152 -19.05 17.96 -4.05
C LEU A 152 -19.74 18.06 -5.42
N HIS A 153 -18.99 17.97 -6.52
CA HIS A 153 -19.54 17.76 -7.86
C HIS A 153 -20.26 16.40 -7.94
N VAL A 154 -19.89 15.45 -7.07
CA VAL A 154 -20.49 14.12 -6.97
C VAL A 154 -21.60 14.06 -5.91
N TYR A 155 -21.35 14.36 -4.61
CA TYR A 155 -22.34 14.42 -3.49
C TYR A 155 -21.94 15.40 -2.35
N GLY A 156 -22.90 15.92 -1.56
CA GLY A 156 -22.72 17.17 -0.76
C GLY A 156 -22.40 17.12 0.76
N SER A 157 -21.23 17.66 1.17
CA SER A 157 -20.85 18.23 2.51
C SER A 157 -20.53 17.22 3.67
N GLN A 158 -19.90 17.49 4.85
CA GLN A 158 -19.19 18.58 5.60
C GLN A 158 -18.59 17.93 6.91
N LEU A 159 -17.75 18.41 7.86
CA LEU A 159 -16.67 19.42 8.14
C LEU A 159 -16.04 18.98 9.54
N HIS A 160 -15.00 19.50 10.26
CA HIS A 160 -14.04 20.63 10.18
C HIS A 160 -12.75 20.45 11.07
N PHE A 161 -11.57 20.75 10.49
CA PHE A 161 -10.31 21.33 11.05
C PHE A 161 -9.76 21.05 12.48
N ALA A 162 -8.49 20.59 12.62
CA ALA A 162 -7.38 21.25 13.39
C ALA A 162 -6.14 20.36 13.73
N LEU A 163 -4.95 21.01 13.89
CA LEU A 163 -3.77 20.75 14.77
C LEU A 163 -2.62 19.75 14.39
N ARG A 164 -1.37 20.13 14.77
CA ARG A 164 -0.18 20.22 13.88
C ARG A 164 1.18 20.06 14.62
N ARG A 165 1.58 18.91 15.22
CA ARG A 165 2.87 18.88 16.02
C ARG A 165 3.76 17.62 16.18
N ALA A 166 3.56 16.47 15.50
CA ALA A 166 4.42 15.28 15.71
C ALA A 166 5.45 14.92 14.60
N VAL A 167 5.16 15.07 13.30
CA VAL A 167 5.87 14.32 12.24
C VAL A 167 7.35 14.71 12.06
N LEU A 168 7.76 15.96 12.33
CA LEU A 168 9.12 16.43 12.02
C LEU A 168 10.26 15.58 12.63
N LYS A 169 10.04 14.89 13.75
CA LYS A 169 11.07 14.05 14.39
C LYS A 169 11.33 12.71 13.70
N ALA A 170 10.43 12.24 12.81
CA ALA A 170 10.61 10.96 12.13
C ALA A 170 11.53 11.06 10.90
N HIS A 171 11.59 12.24 10.26
CA HIS A 171 12.25 12.41 8.97
C HIS A 171 13.78 12.50 9.05
N GLU A 172 14.33 13.02 10.15
CA GLU A 172 15.79 13.15 10.37
C GLU A 172 16.52 11.82 10.68
N ALA A 173 15.80 10.70 10.77
CA ALA A 173 16.31 9.45 11.33
C ALA A 173 16.56 8.31 10.30
N ALA A 174 16.25 8.51 9.01
CA ALA A 174 16.32 7.48 7.98
C ALA A 174 17.59 7.62 7.12
N ASP A 175 18.52 6.68 7.27
CA ASP A 175 19.70 6.51 6.41
C ASP A 175 19.38 5.47 5.32
N THR A 176 19.30 5.91 4.06
CA THR A 176 18.56 5.21 2.98
C THR A 176 19.45 4.55 1.91
N GLY A 177 20.76 4.44 2.14
CA GLY A 177 21.73 4.13 1.07
C GLY A 177 21.66 2.74 0.41
N GLU A 178 21.17 1.70 1.10
CA GLU A 178 21.48 0.30 0.77
C GLU A 178 20.28 -0.59 0.37
N PHE A 179 19.03 -0.10 0.40
CA PHE A 179 17.82 -0.93 0.19
C PHE A 179 16.73 -0.24 -0.62
N ASN A 180 15.84 -1.02 -1.25
CA ASN A 180 14.55 -0.50 -1.72
C ASN A 180 13.71 -0.09 -0.50
N HIS A 181 13.64 1.22 -0.23
CA HIS A 181 12.97 1.75 0.95
C HIS A 181 11.46 1.42 1.02
N TYR A 182 10.79 1.25 -0.12
CA TYR A 182 9.38 0.87 -0.16
C TYR A 182 9.14 -0.64 0.01
N TYR A 183 10.15 -1.51 -0.19
CA TYR A 183 10.04 -2.93 0.13
C TYR A 183 11.42 -3.56 0.34
N ILE A 184 11.87 -3.66 1.59
CA ILE A 184 13.25 -4.05 1.93
C ILE A 184 13.59 -5.52 1.66
N TYR A 185 12.59 -6.36 1.35
CA TYR A 185 12.75 -7.76 0.94
C TYR A 185 12.39 -7.99 -0.54
N GLY A 186 12.23 -6.92 -1.31
CA GLY A 186 11.61 -6.93 -2.64
C GLY A 186 12.56 -6.90 -3.82
N ASP A 187 12.10 -7.52 -4.90
CA ASP A 187 12.68 -7.49 -6.23
C ASP A 187 12.81 -6.04 -6.73
N VAL A 188 13.90 -5.75 -7.44
CA VAL A 188 14.14 -4.44 -8.06
C VAL A 188 13.95 -4.57 -9.57
N CYS A 189 13.14 -3.70 -10.18
CA CYS A 189 13.06 -3.67 -11.63
C CYS A 189 14.38 -3.19 -12.25
N HIS A 190 14.99 -4.04 -13.07
CA HIS A 190 16.31 -3.77 -13.66
C HIS A 190 16.27 -2.82 -14.88
N LEU A 191 15.08 -2.45 -15.38
CA LEU A 191 14.90 -1.43 -16.42
C LEU A 191 15.37 -0.05 -15.94
N LYS A 192 15.58 0.90 -16.86
CA LYS A 192 15.81 2.32 -16.51
C LYS A 192 14.50 2.97 -16.05
N ASN A 193 14.04 2.55 -14.87
CA ASN A 193 12.72 2.85 -14.34
C ASN A 193 12.69 4.11 -13.47
N LYS A 194 11.49 4.54 -13.10
CA LYS A 194 11.29 5.72 -12.23
C LYS A 194 11.42 5.42 -10.74
N GLN A 195 11.10 4.21 -10.29
CA GLN A 195 11.31 3.81 -8.88
C GLN A 195 12.81 3.81 -8.49
N ARG A 196 13.73 3.73 -9.46
CA ARG A 196 15.18 3.99 -9.26
C ARG A 196 15.51 5.42 -8.80
N GLY A 197 14.59 6.38 -8.88
CA GLY A 197 14.82 7.78 -8.45
C GLY A 197 15.24 7.93 -6.98
N ALA A 198 14.94 6.93 -6.13
CA ALA A 198 15.36 6.88 -4.74
C ALA A 198 16.62 6.02 -4.47
N LEU A 199 17.17 5.32 -5.47
CA LEU A 199 18.25 4.34 -5.31
C LEU A 199 19.61 4.91 -5.77
N HIS A 200 20.58 5.01 -4.85
CA HIS A 200 21.95 5.41 -5.16
C HIS A 200 22.70 4.31 -5.93
N SER A 201 22.71 4.40 -7.26
CA SER A 201 23.09 3.31 -8.16
C SER A 201 24.61 3.07 -8.34
N HIS A 202 25.27 2.50 -7.32
CA HIS A 202 26.68 2.05 -7.41
C HIS A 202 26.94 0.59 -6.98
N LEU A 203 25.94 -0.14 -6.48
CA LEU A 203 26.11 -1.50 -5.95
C LEU A 203 25.21 -2.57 -6.60
N LEU A 204 24.31 -2.19 -7.51
CA LEU A 204 23.36 -3.12 -8.15
C LEU A 204 24.04 -4.24 -8.96
N ASP A 205 25.24 -4.01 -9.49
CA ASP A 205 26.04 -5.00 -10.23
C ASP A 205 26.63 -6.12 -9.34
N LYS A 206 26.31 -6.11 -8.03
CA LYS A 206 26.79 -7.08 -7.04
C LYS A 206 25.66 -7.89 -6.37
N VAL A 207 24.41 -7.64 -6.73
CA VAL A 207 23.25 -8.35 -6.14
C VAL A 207 23.00 -9.64 -6.93
N ASP A 208 23.11 -10.79 -6.27
CA ASP A 208 22.86 -12.10 -6.87
C ASP A 208 21.37 -12.25 -7.24
N PRO A 209 20.98 -12.51 -8.51
CA PRO A 209 19.60 -12.44 -9.01
C PRO A 209 18.66 -13.55 -8.50
N LYS A 210 19.00 -14.26 -7.42
CA LYS A 210 18.31 -15.47 -6.92
C LYS A 210 17.14 -15.21 -5.98
N ILE A 211 16.96 -13.97 -5.51
CA ILE A 211 15.85 -13.62 -4.60
C ILE A 211 14.74 -12.99 -5.42
N GLN A 212 13.83 -13.83 -5.93
CA GLN A 212 12.52 -13.42 -6.44
C GLN A 212 11.47 -13.65 -5.34
N MET A 213 10.99 -12.56 -4.77
CA MET A 213 10.08 -12.48 -3.63
C MET A 213 8.73 -11.84 -4.01
N HIS A 214 8.63 -11.22 -5.19
CA HIS A 214 7.36 -10.73 -5.72
C HIS A 214 6.39 -11.89 -6.02
N ARG A 215 5.13 -11.79 -5.57
CA ARG A 215 4.07 -12.77 -5.81
C ARG A 215 2.80 -12.08 -6.28
N GLY A 216 2.24 -12.53 -7.41
CA GLY A 216 1.02 -11.99 -8.00
C GLY A 216 1.20 -11.43 -9.41
N VAL A 217 0.19 -10.70 -9.90
CA VAL A 217 0.14 -10.17 -11.27
C VAL A 217 0.86 -8.82 -11.48
N VAL A 218 1.28 -8.15 -10.41
CA VAL A 218 1.77 -6.76 -10.41
C VAL A 218 3.30 -6.68 -10.26
N GLY A 219 4.04 -7.33 -11.17
CA GLY A 219 5.51 -7.46 -11.08
C GLY A 219 6.27 -6.12 -10.95
N PRO A 220 7.53 -6.13 -10.48
CA PRO A 220 8.27 -4.92 -10.04
C PRO A 220 8.45 -3.83 -11.12
N CYS A 221 8.24 -4.14 -12.40
CA CYS A 221 8.28 -3.16 -13.50
C CYS A 221 6.88 -2.62 -13.91
N ALA A 222 5.82 -2.89 -13.15
CA ALA A 222 4.46 -2.49 -13.49
C ALA A 222 4.29 -0.97 -13.67
N GLY A 223 5.04 -0.15 -12.91
CA GLY A 223 5.07 1.30 -13.09
C GLY A 223 5.59 1.74 -14.47
N ASP A 224 6.62 1.06 -15.01
CA ASP A 224 7.14 1.36 -16.35
C ASP A 224 6.14 0.95 -17.44
N PHE A 225 5.48 -0.19 -17.27
CA PHE A 225 4.43 -0.65 -18.18
C PHE A 225 3.21 0.29 -18.13
N THR A 226 2.94 0.88 -16.96
CA THR A 226 1.87 1.87 -16.76
C THR A 226 2.20 3.22 -17.40
N ASP A 227 3.42 3.76 -17.23
CA ASP A 227 3.84 4.99 -17.95
C ASP A 227 3.80 4.77 -19.46
N ALA A 228 4.31 3.63 -19.94
CA ALA A 228 4.27 3.29 -21.36
C ALA A 228 2.84 3.13 -21.92
N LEU A 229 1.92 2.55 -21.14
CA LEU A 229 0.51 2.39 -21.52
C LEU A 229 -0.23 3.74 -21.55
N LEU A 230 -0.16 4.51 -20.46
CA LEU A 230 -0.90 5.76 -20.29
C LEU A 230 -0.41 6.89 -21.19
N ASN A 231 0.79 6.78 -21.77
CA ASN A 231 1.31 7.73 -22.75
C ASN A 231 0.99 7.37 -24.23
N ARG A 232 0.14 6.37 -24.48
CA ARG A 232 -0.36 6.08 -25.83
C ARG A 232 -1.56 6.96 -26.16
N LEU A 233 -1.64 7.40 -27.43
CA LEU A 233 -2.79 8.16 -27.95
C LEU A 233 -4.10 7.38 -27.83
N ASP A 234 -4.13 6.12 -28.27
CA ASP A 234 -5.35 5.28 -28.27
C ASP A 234 -5.88 5.00 -26.85
N VAL A 235 -5.00 4.94 -25.86
CA VAL A 235 -5.40 4.89 -24.45
C VAL A 235 -5.99 6.23 -24.00
N GLN A 236 -5.38 7.36 -24.31
CA GLN A 236 -5.88 8.68 -23.89
C GLN A 236 -7.22 9.06 -24.55
N GLU A 237 -7.45 8.65 -25.79
CA GLU A 237 -8.74 8.75 -26.47
C GLU A 237 -9.81 7.91 -25.74
N ALA A 238 -9.50 6.66 -25.38
CA ALA A 238 -10.41 5.78 -24.63
C ALA A 238 -10.65 6.22 -23.16
N LEU A 239 -9.81 7.10 -22.62
CA LEU A 239 -9.95 7.69 -21.28
C LEU A 239 -10.51 9.13 -21.30
N HIS A 240 -10.98 9.61 -22.46
CA HIS A 240 -11.64 10.90 -22.64
C HIS A 240 -10.78 12.08 -22.12
N ILE A 241 -9.47 12.04 -22.35
CA ILE A 241 -8.57 13.14 -21.99
C ILE A 241 -8.82 14.31 -22.95
N GLU A 242 -9.20 15.49 -22.44
CA GLU A 242 -9.46 16.66 -23.27
C GLU A 242 -8.17 17.47 -23.50
N GLY A 243 -7.91 17.85 -24.75
CA GLY A 243 -6.84 18.78 -25.14
C GLY A 243 -6.17 18.37 -26.44
N GLU A 244 -4.97 18.89 -26.68
CA GLU A 244 -4.09 18.38 -27.75
C GLU A 244 -3.45 17.08 -27.27
N LEU A 245 -3.83 15.95 -27.89
CA LEU A 245 -3.32 14.63 -27.55
C LEU A 245 -2.11 14.22 -28.40
N PRO A 246 -1.17 13.41 -27.89
CA PRO A 246 -1.13 12.87 -26.52
C PRO A 246 -0.55 13.85 -25.50
N VAL A 247 -1.21 13.97 -24.35
CA VAL A 247 -0.70 14.65 -23.16
C VAL A 247 0.37 13.77 -22.51
N LYS A 248 1.52 14.33 -22.09
CA LYS A 248 2.51 13.55 -21.32
C LYS A 248 2.00 13.27 -19.91
N TRP A 249 1.53 12.05 -19.67
CA TRP A 249 1.25 11.53 -18.33
C TRP A 249 2.57 11.26 -17.58
N VAL A 250 2.59 11.57 -16.28
CA VAL A 250 3.64 11.15 -15.35
C VAL A 250 3.05 10.59 -14.07
N ASP A 251 3.67 9.52 -13.59
CA ASP A 251 3.50 8.86 -12.29
C ASP A 251 3.55 9.85 -11.12
N CYS A 252 4.66 10.58 -10.95
CA CYS A 252 4.84 11.57 -9.92
C CYS A 252 5.35 12.87 -10.55
N GLN A 253 4.67 13.98 -10.29
CA GLN A 253 5.02 15.32 -10.77
C GLN A 253 6.06 15.98 -9.83
N PRO A 254 7.36 16.09 -10.21
CA PRO A 254 8.39 16.54 -9.27
C PRO A 254 8.21 18.01 -8.88
N TYR A 255 7.66 18.84 -9.77
CA TYR A 255 7.35 20.24 -9.45
C TYR A 255 6.39 20.36 -8.25
N ILE A 256 5.40 19.45 -8.16
CA ILE A 256 4.46 19.42 -7.04
C ILE A 256 5.18 18.99 -5.77
N SER A 257 5.93 17.88 -5.79
CA SER A 257 6.63 17.39 -4.59
C SER A 257 7.67 18.38 -4.04
N HIS A 258 8.31 19.18 -4.89
CA HIS A 258 9.29 20.19 -4.48
C HIS A 258 8.68 21.50 -3.96
N ASN A 259 7.47 21.86 -4.38
CA ASN A 259 6.82 23.14 -4.00
C ASN A 259 5.66 22.97 -3.00
N PHE A 260 5.49 21.79 -2.40
CA PHE A 260 4.36 21.50 -1.51
C PHE A 260 4.59 21.98 -0.07
N ASP A 261 3.79 22.94 0.41
CA ASP A 261 3.73 23.33 1.82
C ASP A 261 2.90 22.31 2.62
N ARG A 262 3.61 21.38 3.28
CA ARG A 262 3.03 20.27 4.05
C ARG A 262 2.64 20.74 5.46
N THR A 263 1.42 20.45 5.90
CA THR A 263 1.06 20.63 7.32
C THR A 263 1.89 19.67 8.18
N PHE A 264 2.43 20.18 9.30
CA PHE A 264 3.32 19.44 10.22
C PHE A 264 2.78 18.05 10.59
N SER A 265 1.46 17.87 10.71
CA SER A 265 0.88 16.60 11.15
C SER A 265 -0.63 16.51 10.90
N SER A 266 -1.07 15.30 10.54
CA SER A 266 -2.49 14.92 10.51
C SER A 266 -3.00 14.28 11.82
N LEU A 267 -2.19 14.16 12.89
CA LEU A 267 -2.58 13.49 14.15
C LEU A 267 -3.92 13.98 14.71
N ASN A 268 -4.16 15.29 14.68
CA ASN A 268 -5.37 15.85 15.30
C ASN A 268 -6.56 15.84 14.33
N LYS A 269 -6.33 15.57 13.04
CA LYS A 269 -7.37 15.12 12.10
C LYS A 269 -7.85 13.73 12.55
N TYR A 270 -6.94 12.79 12.86
CA TYR A 270 -7.31 11.50 13.46
C TYR A 270 -8.04 11.63 14.81
N ARG A 271 -7.56 12.47 15.75
CA ARG A 271 -8.26 12.76 17.02
C ARG A 271 -9.66 13.39 16.87
N LYS A 272 -10.08 13.75 15.66
CA LYS A 272 -11.43 14.24 15.32
C LYS A 272 -12.27 13.20 14.61
N LEU A 273 -11.67 12.35 13.78
CA LEU A 273 -12.33 11.21 13.14
C LEU A 273 -12.72 10.15 14.18
N LEU A 274 -11.78 9.86 15.10
CA LEU A 274 -11.97 8.97 16.23
C LEU A 274 -12.90 9.64 17.26
N GLY A 275 -14.09 9.08 17.44
CA GLY A 275 -15.16 9.65 18.28
C GLY A 275 -16.41 10.13 17.53
N ASN A 276 -16.45 10.02 16.20
CA ASN A 276 -17.66 10.24 15.38
C ASN A 276 -18.22 8.92 14.80
N ASP A 277 -18.17 7.84 15.59
CA ASP A 277 -18.57 6.46 15.25
C ASP A 277 -17.97 5.87 13.95
N LEU A 278 -16.89 6.49 13.44
CA LEU A 278 -16.14 6.03 12.28
C LEU A 278 -15.30 4.79 12.61
N LYS A 279 -15.45 3.72 11.83
CA LYS A 279 -14.48 2.62 11.81
C LYS A 279 -13.20 3.10 11.15
N VAL A 280 -12.06 3.00 11.84
CA VAL A 280 -10.75 3.38 11.30
C VAL A 280 -9.85 2.16 11.27
N LEU A 281 -9.46 1.72 10.06
CA LEU A 281 -8.34 0.81 9.87
C LEU A 281 -7.11 1.63 9.48
N ILE A 282 -6.01 1.41 10.18
CA ILE A 282 -4.67 1.77 9.72
C ILE A 282 -3.94 0.46 9.42
N TYR A 283 -3.23 0.41 8.30
CA TYR A 283 -2.40 -0.74 7.97
C TYR A 283 -1.02 -0.32 7.49
N SER A 284 -0.05 -1.23 7.57
CA SER A 284 1.31 -1.04 7.07
C SER A 284 1.89 -2.39 6.63
N GLY A 285 2.65 -2.40 5.55
CA GLY A 285 3.55 -3.52 5.28
C GLY A 285 4.64 -3.58 6.35
N ASP A 286 4.97 -4.77 6.83
CA ASP A 286 6.04 -4.93 7.83
C ASP A 286 7.47 -4.75 7.25
N ALA A 287 7.57 -4.66 5.92
CA ALA A 287 8.81 -4.50 5.16
C ALA A 287 8.90 -3.16 4.39
N ASP A 288 8.03 -2.19 4.69
CA ASP A 288 8.23 -0.78 4.35
C ASP A 288 9.20 -0.12 5.35
N SER A 289 10.19 0.65 4.88
CA SER A 289 11.03 1.48 5.76
C SER A 289 10.58 2.95 5.80
N VAL A 290 9.91 3.45 4.76
CA VAL A 290 9.48 4.85 4.61
C VAL A 290 8.37 5.22 5.58
N VAL A 291 7.32 4.41 5.66
CA VAL A 291 6.21 4.54 6.62
C VAL A 291 6.09 3.24 7.43
N ASN A 292 7.23 2.82 7.98
CA ASN A 292 7.38 1.56 8.68
C ASN A 292 6.38 1.37 9.83
N PHE A 293 5.93 0.13 9.99
CA PHE A 293 4.87 -0.24 10.94
C PHE A 293 5.19 0.11 12.40
N ILE A 294 6.48 0.18 12.80
CA ILE A 294 6.91 0.54 14.16
C ILE A 294 6.66 2.03 14.42
N GLY A 295 6.96 2.88 13.44
CA GLY A 295 6.60 4.30 13.47
C GLY A 295 5.08 4.49 13.52
N THR A 296 4.33 3.70 12.73
CA THR A 296 2.86 3.70 12.75
C THR A 296 2.29 3.31 14.12
N GLN A 297 2.78 2.21 14.71
CA GLN A 297 2.36 1.77 16.04
C GLN A 297 2.65 2.83 17.11
N ARG A 298 3.85 3.42 17.11
CA ARG A 298 4.22 4.47 18.07
C ARG A 298 3.32 5.68 17.99
N TRP A 299 3.02 6.23 16.81
CA TRP A 299 2.15 7.40 16.76
C TRP A 299 0.70 7.09 17.16
N ILE A 300 0.28 5.82 17.17
CA ILE A 300 -1.00 5.40 17.74
C ILE A 300 -0.94 5.31 19.29
N THR A 301 0.14 4.78 19.86
CA THR A 301 0.21 4.44 21.30
C THR A 301 0.86 5.47 22.22
N GLU A 302 1.84 6.25 21.74
CA GLU A 302 2.65 7.15 22.56
C GLU A 302 1.92 8.46 22.90
N ASP A 303 2.32 9.13 23.99
CA ASP A 303 1.72 10.38 24.49
C ASP A 303 1.86 11.58 23.53
N ASP A 304 2.92 11.61 22.71
CA ASP A 304 3.07 12.62 21.63
C ASP A 304 2.36 12.22 20.33
N GLY A 305 1.87 10.99 20.25
CA GLY A 305 1.01 10.41 19.23
C GLY A 305 -0.49 10.63 19.49
N LEU A 306 -1.30 9.58 19.40
CA LEU A 306 -2.73 9.59 19.76
C LEU A 306 -2.99 9.19 21.21
N ALA A 307 -2.03 8.58 21.92
CA ALA A 307 -2.18 8.00 23.25
C ALA A 307 -3.35 6.99 23.37
N LEU A 308 -3.68 6.24 22.30
CA LEU A 308 -4.77 5.26 22.35
C LEU A 308 -4.36 4.02 23.13
N LYS A 309 -5.20 3.60 24.08
CA LYS A 309 -4.99 2.33 24.80
C LYS A 309 -5.46 1.13 23.97
N PRO A 310 -4.77 -0.01 24.05
CA PRO A 310 -5.24 -1.25 23.46
C PRO A 310 -6.58 -1.73 24.02
N ALA A 311 -7.53 -2.00 23.12
CA ALA A 311 -8.78 -2.71 23.38
C ALA A 311 -8.69 -4.21 23.02
N SER A 312 -7.54 -4.68 22.56
CA SER A 312 -7.19 -6.11 22.44
C SER A 312 -5.70 -6.35 22.65
N PRO A 313 -5.25 -7.58 22.95
CA PRO A 313 -3.86 -7.95 22.77
C PRO A 313 -3.43 -7.78 21.30
N TRP A 314 -2.12 -7.62 21.09
CA TRP A 314 -1.46 -7.77 19.79
C TRP A 314 -1.44 -9.26 19.43
N ARG A 315 -2.05 -9.65 18.32
CA ARG A 315 -2.21 -11.07 17.91
C ARG A 315 -2.11 -11.24 16.40
N ALA A 316 -1.71 -12.43 15.96
CA ALA A 316 -1.75 -12.76 14.53
C ALA A 316 -3.18 -12.67 13.95
N TRP A 317 -3.29 -12.36 12.67
CA TRP A 317 -4.47 -12.64 11.85
C TRP A 317 -4.09 -13.56 10.69
N LEU A 318 -5.03 -14.41 10.29
CA LEU A 318 -4.85 -15.32 9.16
C LEU A 318 -5.36 -14.68 7.86
N GLY A 319 -4.74 -15.04 6.74
CA GLY A 319 -5.30 -14.83 5.42
C GLY A 319 -6.28 -15.94 5.02
N PRO A 320 -6.92 -15.83 3.85
CA PRO A 320 -7.81 -16.87 3.30
C PRO A 320 -7.04 -18.07 2.72
N ASP A 321 -5.71 -18.09 2.89
CA ASP A 321 -4.75 -19.16 2.62
C ASP A 321 -4.37 -19.94 3.89
N ASP A 322 -5.07 -19.69 5.01
CA ASP A 322 -4.79 -20.20 6.37
C ASP A 322 -3.40 -19.83 6.92
N GLN A 323 -2.68 -18.90 6.28
CA GLN A 323 -1.36 -18.43 6.72
C GLN A 323 -1.45 -17.20 7.61
N ILE A 324 -0.41 -16.95 8.42
CA ILE A 324 -0.28 -15.69 9.16
C ILE A 324 -0.05 -14.55 8.14
N ALA A 325 -1.13 -13.85 7.78
CA ALA A 325 -1.10 -12.68 6.91
C ALA A 325 -0.53 -11.44 7.62
N GLY A 326 -0.46 -11.44 8.95
CA GLY A 326 0.20 -10.41 9.74
C GLY A 326 -0.26 -10.41 11.20
N TYR A 327 -0.14 -9.26 11.86
CA TYR A 327 -0.58 -9.05 13.23
C TYR A 327 -1.56 -7.87 13.32
N HIS A 328 -2.38 -7.85 14.36
CA HIS A 328 -3.36 -6.80 14.58
C HIS A 328 -3.63 -6.50 16.04
N GLN A 329 -4.12 -5.29 16.27
CA GLN A 329 -4.62 -4.82 17.56
C GLN A 329 -5.71 -3.78 17.38
N ARG A 330 -6.77 -3.92 18.18
CA ARG A 330 -7.83 -2.92 18.31
C ARG A 330 -7.47 -1.97 19.45
N PHE A 331 -7.89 -0.72 19.33
CA PHE A 331 -7.68 0.35 20.28
C PHE A 331 -9.02 0.95 20.72
N GLU A 332 -8.99 1.80 21.74
CA GLU A 332 -10.11 2.69 22.08
C GLU A 332 -10.54 3.55 20.86
N LEU A 333 -11.77 4.08 20.90
CA LEU A 333 -12.36 4.93 19.86
C LEU A 333 -12.52 4.28 18.46
N GLY A 334 -12.48 2.94 18.37
CA GLY A 334 -12.81 2.20 17.15
C GLY A 334 -11.66 2.03 16.14
N LEU A 335 -10.44 2.44 16.50
CA LEU A 335 -9.27 2.24 15.65
C LEU A 335 -8.78 0.78 15.70
N THR A 336 -8.45 0.23 14.53
CA THR A 336 -7.73 -1.04 14.38
C THR A 336 -6.44 -0.80 13.63
N PHE A 337 -5.33 -1.36 14.10
CA PHE A 337 -4.05 -1.40 13.39
C PHE A 337 -3.77 -2.83 12.91
N LYS A 338 -3.34 -3.00 11.64
CA LYS A 338 -2.91 -4.28 11.05
C LYS A 338 -1.55 -4.15 10.37
N THR A 339 -0.60 -5.03 10.67
CA THR A 339 0.54 -5.28 9.76
C THR A 339 0.14 -6.29 8.69
N VAL A 340 0.77 -6.21 7.52
CA VAL A 340 0.72 -7.25 6.48
C VAL A 340 2.12 -7.83 6.27
N LYS A 341 2.25 -9.16 6.35
CA LYS A 341 3.52 -9.87 6.56
C LYS A 341 4.30 -10.10 5.26
N GLY A 342 5.53 -9.60 5.20
CA GLY A 342 6.34 -9.60 3.99
C GLY A 342 5.70 -8.77 2.90
N ALA A 343 5.14 -7.61 3.26
CA ALA A 343 4.58 -6.62 2.35
C ALA A 343 5.36 -5.30 2.47
N GLY A 344 5.55 -4.61 1.35
CA GLY A 344 6.09 -3.25 1.32
C GLY A 344 5.03 -2.17 1.52
N HIS A 345 5.38 -0.94 1.13
CA HIS A 345 4.55 0.25 1.15
C HIS A 345 3.24 0.06 0.36
N MET A 346 3.38 -0.40 -0.89
CA MET A 346 2.27 -0.81 -1.77
C MET A 346 1.78 -2.21 -1.41
N VAL A 347 1.10 -2.33 -0.27
CA VAL A 347 0.58 -3.60 0.26
C VAL A 347 -0.24 -4.39 -0.77
N PRO A 348 -1.18 -3.79 -1.55
CA PRO A 348 -1.97 -4.55 -2.53
C PRO A 348 -1.15 -5.09 -3.70
N ALA A 349 -0.04 -4.43 -4.05
CA ALA A 349 0.88 -4.91 -5.08
C ALA A 349 1.67 -6.15 -4.61
N VAL A 350 2.20 -6.09 -3.39
CA VAL A 350 3.15 -7.09 -2.86
C VAL A 350 2.47 -8.29 -2.20
N ARG A 351 1.26 -8.11 -1.66
CA ARG A 351 0.43 -9.17 -1.04
C ARG A 351 -1.02 -9.03 -1.50
N PRO A 352 -1.33 -9.29 -2.77
CA PRO A 352 -2.63 -8.96 -3.35
C PRO A 352 -3.80 -9.72 -2.69
N LEU A 353 -3.64 -11.00 -2.36
CA LEU A 353 -4.65 -11.79 -1.65
C LEU A 353 -4.91 -11.27 -0.23
N HIS A 354 -3.84 -11.08 0.56
CA HIS A 354 -3.96 -10.58 1.94
C HIS A 354 -4.46 -9.13 1.96
N GLY A 355 -4.09 -8.30 0.97
CA GLY A 355 -4.56 -6.93 0.80
C GLY A 355 -6.04 -6.84 0.43
N LEU A 356 -6.54 -7.72 -0.44
CA LEU A 356 -7.97 -7.82 -0.74
C LEU A 356 -8.76 -8.34 0.48
N HIS A 357 -8.25 -9.36 1.18
CA HIS A 357 -8.89 -9.87 2.41
C HIS A 357 -8.94 -8.80 3.51
N LEU A 358 -7.84 -8.07 3.72
CA LEU A 358 -7.75 -6.93 4.63
C LEU A 358 -8.85 -5.89 4.38
N PHE A 359 -9.07 -5.54 3.10
CA PHE A 359 -10.07 -4.60 2.64
C PHE A 359 -11.51 -5.12 2.86
N ASP A 360 -11.79 -6.37 2.47
CA ASP A 360 -13.10 -6.99 2.67
C ASP A 360 -13.46 -7.10 4.17
N CYS A 361 -12.52 -7.45 5.04
CA CYS A 361 -12.75 -7.53 6.49
C CYS A 361 -12.99 -6.16 7.12
N PHE A 362 -12.35 -5.09 6.62
CA PHE A 362 -12.62 -3.74 7.08
C PHE A 362 -14.06 -3.30 6.74
N ILE A 363 -14.50 -3.55 5.50
CA ILE A 363 -15.81 -3.14 5.01
C ILE A 363 -16.92 -4.00 5.64
N PHE A 364 -16.86 -5.32 5.50
CA PHE A 364 -17.96 -6.23 5.84
C PHE A 364 -17.88 -6.79 7.27
N GLY A 365 -16.71 -6.70 7.92
CA GLY A 365 -16.42 -7.32 9.21
C GLY A 365 -15.85 -8.73 9.08
N ASP A 366 -15.05 -9.14 10.09
CA ASP A 366 -14.32 -10.42 10.10
C ASP A 366 -15.24 -11.63 9.83
N ASP A 367 -16.43 -11.67 10.45
CA ASP A 367 -17.43 -12.75 10.28
C ASP A 367 -17.95 -12.92 8.85
N LYS A 368 -17.96 -11.83 8.06
CA LYS A 368 -18.43 -11.85 6.66
C LYS A 368 -17.28 -12.08 5.68
N CYS A 369 -16.10 -11.49 5.92
CA CYS A 369 -14.98 -11.61 5.00
C CYS A 369 -14.34 -13.01 4.99
N THR A 370 -14.47 -13.76 6.10
CA THR A 370 -13.98 -15.15 6.22
C THR A 370 -14.87 -16.17 5.50
N ALA A 371 -16.13 -15.82 5.22
CA ALA A 371 -17.03 -16.61 4.39
C ALA A 371 -16.91 -16.33 2.87
N ILE A 372 -16.01 -15.42 2.46
CA ILE A 372 -15.78 -15.06 1.06
C ILE A 372 -14.76 -16.03 0.44
N THR A 373 -15.07 -16.56 -0.74
CA THR A 373 -14.06 -17.22 -1.58
C THR A 373 -13.23 -16.17 -2.33
N TYR A 374 -11.91 -16.27 -2.21
CA TYR A 374 -10.96 -15.40 -2.91
C TYR A 374 -10.37 -16.11 -4.13
N PRO A 375 -9.81 -15.39 -5.12
CA PRO A 375 -8.97 -16.01 -6.13
C PRO A 375 -7.77 -16.68 -5.44
N THR A 376 -7.25 -17.78 -6.00
CA THR A 376 -6.21 -18.56 -5.34
C THR A 376 -4.93 -18.63 -6.17
N ASP A 377 -3.86 -18.03 -5.68
CA ASP A 377 -2.51 -18.20 -6.24
C ASP A 377 -1.91 -19.55 -5.75
N PRO A 378 -1.42 -20.43 -6.65
CA PRO A 378 -0.59 -21.56 -6.26
C PRO A 378 0.58 -21.17 -5.33
N PHE A 379 1.25 -20.04 -5.62
CA PHE A 379 2.41 -19.55 -4.88
C PHE A 379 2.08 -18.91 -3.53
N GLU A 380 0.80 -18.78 -3.16
CA GLU A 380 0.38 -18.39 -1.80
C GLU A 380 -0.04 -19.62 -0.97
N ARG A 381 -0.66 -20.64 -1.60
CA ARG A 381 -1.03 -21.88 -0.88
C ARG A 381 0.16 -22.72 -0.40
N GLU A 382 1.31 -22.66 -1.07
CA GLU A 382 2.47 -23.54 -0.79
C GLU A 382 3.12 -23.37 0.60
N ALA A 383 2.71 -22.38 1.40
CA ALA A 383 3.09 -22.31 2.80
C ALA A 383 2.27 -23.28 3.71
N ALA A 384 1.22 -23.92 3.19
CA ALA A 384 0.37 -24.89 3.89
C ALA A 384 1.02 -26.28 4.06
N GLY A 385 2.20 -26.31 4.69
CA GLY A 385 2.92 -27.53 5.06
C GLY A 385 3.94 -27.97 4.00
N GLY A 386 5.23 -27.89 4.37
CA GLY A 386 6.36 -28.32 3.54
C GLY A 386 6.49 -29.83 3.39
N ALA A 387 5.49 -30.49 2.83
CA ALA A 387 5.64 -31.82 2.24
C ALA A 387 6.24 -31.65 0.84
N PHE A 388 7.53 -31.96 0.68
CA PHE A 388 8.14 -32.14 -0.63
C PHE A 388 7.55 -33.41 -1.28
N GLY A 389 6.35 -33.27 -1.85
CA GLY A 389 5.79 -34.26 -2.75
C GLY A 389 6.75 -34.46 -3.93
N PRO A 390 6.94 -35.70 -4.42
CA PRO A 390 7.95 -35.98 -5.44
C PRO A 390 7.64 -35.18 -6.70
N ALA A 391 8.56 -34.30 -7.09
CA ALA A 391 8.48 -33.57 -8.34
C ALA A 391 8.30 -34.58 -9.48
N SER A 392 7.30 -34.35 -10.34
CA SER A 392 7.03 -35.23 -11.47
C SER A 392 8.19 -35.18 -12.44
N LYS A 393 9.05 -36.21 -12.42
CA LYS A 393 10.16 -36.33 -13.35
C LYS A 393 9.65 -36.25 -14.78
N LYS A 394 10.07 -35.19 -15.46
CA LYS A 394 10.47 -35.19 -16.85
C LYS A 394 11.87 -34.62 -16.89
N ASP A 395 12.83 -35.46 -17.26
CA ASP A 395 13.79 -35.26 -18.34
C ASP A 395 14.16 -33.77 -18.59
N ASP A 396 15.42 -33.33 -18.45
CA ASP A 396 16.63 -33.96 -19.00
C ASP A 396 17.83 -34.07 -18.01
N ASP A 397 18.98 -34.51 -18.54
CA ASP A 397 20.20 -34.95 -17.85
C ASP A 397 21.07 -33.82 -17.23
N ASP A 398 21.65 -34.07 -16.04
CA ASP A 398 23.05 -33.74 -15.71
C ASP A 398 23.48 -34.45 -14.40
N GLU A 399 23.95 -35.70 -14.49
CA GLU A 399 24.20 -36.58 -13.32
C GLU A 399 25.62 -36.43 -12.72
N HIS A 400 25.95 -35.27 -12.13
CA HIS A 400 27.13 -35.16 -11.24
C HIS A 400 27.11 -33.96 -10.27
N HIS A 401 26.55 -34.11 -9.05
CA HIS A 401 27.11 -33.48 -7.83
C HIS A 401 26.49 -33.92 -6.48
N ASP A 402 25.24 -34.38 -6.42
CA ASP A 402 24.47 -34.49 -5.16
C ASP A 402 24.84 -35.65 -4.19
N ALA A 403 25.82 -36.48 -4.53
CA ALA A 403 26.19 -37.66 -3.72
C ALA A 403 26.75 -37.35 -2.31
N VAL A 404 27.12 -36.10 -2.02
CA VAL A 404 27.83 -35.72 -0.78
C VAL A 404 26.91 -35.21 0.33
N LEU A 405 25.75 -34.62 -0.01
CA LEU A 405 24.89 -33.97 0.99
C LEU A 405 23.98 -34.96 1.75
N ALA A 406 23.58 -36.05 1.09
CA ALA A 406 22.64 -37.04 1.63
C ALA A 406 23.16 -37.82 2.86
N GLN A 407 24.48 -37.85 3.10
CA GLN A 407 25.08 -38.70 4.14
C GLN A 407 25.21 -38.00 5.51
N GLN A 408 24.99 -36.68 5.60
CA GLN A 408 25.09 -35.94 6.87
C GLN A 408 23.75 -35.81 7.61
N THR A 409 22.60 -35.91 6.93
CA THR A 409 21.27 -35.71 7.53
C THR A 409 20.77 -36.92 8.33
N SER A 410 21.22 -38.15 8.01
CA SER A 410 20.78 -39.36 8.72
C SER A 410 21.39 -39.52 10.13
N ALA A 411 22.48 -38.83 10.45
CA ALA A 411 23.16 -38.96 11.76
C ALA A 411 22.41 -38.24 12.89
N THR A 412 21.81 -37.08 12.60
CA THR A 412 21.30 -36.15 13.62
C THR A 412 19.95 -36.55 14.21
N VAL A 413 19.14 -37.30 13.46
CA VAL A 413 17.76 -37.67 13.86
C VAL A 413 17.73 -38.76 14.94
N SER A 414 18.79 -39.57 15.06
CA SER A 414 18.82 -40.72 15.99
C SER A 414 18.97 -40.34 17.47
N GLN A 415 19.40 -39.11 17.80
CA GLN A 415 19.68 -38.71 19.20
C GLN A 415 18.55 -37.93 19.88
N ALA A 416 17.53 -37.46 19.14
CA ALA A 416 16.46 -36.63 19.70
C ALA A 416 15.42 -37.41 20.52
N ASN A 417 15.22 -38.71 20.26
CA ASN A 417 14.15 -39.52 20.83
C ASN A 417 14.52 -40.26 22.13
N ALA A 418 15.65 -39.93 22.77
CA ALA A 418 16.24 -40.73 23.86
C ALA A 418 16.18 -40.09 25.27
N THR A 419 15.70 -38.85 25.41
CA THR A 419 15.80 -38.09 26.67
C THR A 419 14.51 -37.34 27.04
N ALA A 420 13.39 -38.07 27.14
CA ALA A 420 12.08 -37.50 27.43
C ALA A 420 11.29 -38.26 28.52
N GLU A 421 11.97 -38.72 29.57
CA GLU A 421 11.31 -39.31 30.76
C GLU A 421 12.03 -38.94 32.07
N ALA A 422 11.25 -38.84 33.15
CA ALA A 422 11.65 -38.62 34.55
C ALA A 422 12.48 -37.37 34.93
N ALA A 423 11.80 -36.36 35.49
CA ALA A 423 12.21 -35.71 36.75
C ALA A 423 11.09 -34.83 37.34
N SER A 424 10.72 -35.07 38.60
CA SER A 424 9.86 -34.18 39.39
C SER A 424 10.65 -33.56 40.55
N GLY A 425 10.61 -32.23 40.69
CA GLY A 425 11.22 -31.53 41.83
C GLY A 425 11.07 -30.02 41.74
N ALA A 426 10.78 -29.37 42.87
CA ALA A 426 10.59 -27.92 42.93
C ALA A 426 11.74 -27.26 43.72
N THR A 427 12.38 -26.23 43.15
CA THR A 427 13.30 -25.37 43.91
C THR A 427 13.35 -23.92 43.42
N VAL A 428 13.03 -23.03 44.37
CA VAL A 428 13.39 -21.61 44.55
C VAL A 428 14.28 -20.93 43.48
N SER A 429 13.81 -19.79 42.98
CA SER A 429 14.56 -18.84 42.14
C SER A 429 15.64 -18.06 42.90
N LEU A 430 16.79 -17.79 42.27
CA LEU A 430 17.75 -16.76 42.72
C LEU A 430 18.33 -15.99 41.53
N PHE A 431 18.04 -14.69 41.44
CA PHE A 431 18.54 -13.81 40.36
C PHE A 431 19.56 -12.80 40.91
N ILE A 432 20.85 -12.95 40.58
CA ILE A 432 21.89 -11.95 40.91
C ILE A 432 22.90 -11.79 39.76
N GLY A 433 22.99 -10.57 39.21
CA GLY A 433 24.28 -9.92 38.94
C GLY A 433 25.02 -10.09 37.60
N CYS A 434 24.49 -9.54 36.49
CA CYS A 434 25.28 -9.28 35.26
C CYS A 434 25.17 -7.83 34.72
N ALA A 435 24.92 -6.83 35.57
CA ALA A 435 24.67 -5.45 35.15
C ALA A 435 25.92 -4.57 34.87
N PHE A 436 27.11 -4.93 35.38
CA PHE A 436 28.23 -3.98 35.49
C PHE A 436 29.20 -3.89 34.29
N LEU A 437 29.20 -4.87 33.36
CA LEU A 437 30.18 -4.89 32.26
C LEU A 437 29.77 -4.06 31.02
N ILE A 438 28.47 -3.81 30.81
CA ILE A 438 27.95 -3.14 29.60
C ILE A 438 28.12 -1.60 29.68
N LEU A 439 28.19 -1.04 30.88
CA LEU A 439 28.35 0.41 31.07
C LEU A 439 29.78 0.92 30.77
N ALA A 440 30.80 0.08 30.99
CA ALA A 440 32.19 0.48 30.78
C ALA A 440 32.55 0.60 29.29
N THR A 441 32.09 -0.35 28.46
CA THR A 441 32.38 -0.40 27.03
C THR A 441 31.71 0.74 26.26
N THR A 442 30.45 1.05 26.59
CA THR A 442 29.67 2.14 26.00
C THR A 442 30.27 3.52 26.31
N VAL A 443 30.67 3.78 27.57
CA VAL A 443 31.34 5.04 27.95
C VAL A 443 32.70 5.20 27.25
N TYR A 444 33.50 4.14 27.13
CA TYR A 444 34.79 4.20 26.44
C TYR A 444 34.63 4.47 24.93
N ALA A 445 33.69 3.78 24.26
CA ALA A 445 33.40 3.97 22.85
C ALA A 445 32.90 5.40 22.54
N HIS A 446 32.03 5.96 23.39
CA HIS A 446 31.52 7.33 23.22
C HIS A 446 32.65 8.37 23.39
N ARG A 447 33.57 8.16 24.34
CA ARG A 447 34.68 9.09 24.59
C ARG A 447 35.65 9.15 23.41
N ARG A 448 35.95 8.00 22.78
CA ARG A 448 36.84 7.91 21.60
C ARG A 448 36.23 8.58 20.36
N ARG A 449 34.93 8.46 20.12
CA ARG A 449 34.23 9.14 18.99
C ARG A 449 34.31 10.67 19.07
N ARG A 450 34.38 11.27 20.27
CA ARG A 450 34.51 12.75 20.43
C ARG A 450 35.89 13.31 20.07
N GLN A 451 36.97 12.51 20.07
CA GLN A 451 38.32 13.02 19.81
C GLN A 451 38.69 13.10 18.32
N ASN A 452 38.04 12.31 17.46
CA ASN A 452 38.33 12.30 16.02
C ASN A 452 37.50 13.32 15.21
N GLY A 453 36.58 14.04 15.86
CA GLY A 453 35.54 14.85 15.20
C GLY A 453 35.96 16.25 14.71
N HIS A 454 37.20 16.46 14.27
CA HIS A 454 37.72 17.77 13.83
C HIS A 454 38.46 17.73 12.48
N ARG A 455 37.73 17.37 11.42
CA ARG A 455 37.99 17.84 10.05
C ARG A 455 36.68 18.26 9.39
N ARG A 456 36.34 19.55 9.48
CA ARG A 456 35.37 20.17 8.58
C ARG A 456 36.02 20.33 7.22
N GLN A 457 35.49 19.70 6.18
CA GLN A 457 35.67 20.22 4.82
C GLN A 457 34.66 21.35 4.60
N GLN A 458 35.14 22.49 4.12
CA GLN A 458 34.28 23.57 3.65
C GLN A 458 33.84 23.24 2.23
N TYR A 459 32.54 23.20 1.98
CA TYR A 459 31.99 23.29 0.63
C TYR A 459 31.76 24.76 0.29
N HIS A 460 32.27 25.20 -0.85
CA HIS A 460 31.86 26.45 -1.48
C HIS A 460 30.65 26.17 -2.40
N PRO A 461 29.72 27.13 -2.54
CA PRO A 461 28.56 26.97 -3.41
C PRO A 461 28.93 27.10 -4.89
N ILE A 462 28.18 26.38 -5.72
CA ILE A 462 27.91 26.65 -7.14
C ILE A 462 26.39 26.55 -7.27
#